data_AF-M0LNG1-F1
#
_entry.id   AF-M0LNG1-F1
#
_cell.length_a   1.000
_cell.length_b   1.000
_cell.length_c   1.000
_cell.angle_alpha   90.00
_cell.angle_beta   90.00
_cell.angle_gamma   90.00
#
_symmetry.space_group_name_H-M   'P 1'
#
loop_
_entity.id
_entity.type
_entity.pdbx_description
1 polymer ?
#
loop_
_entity_poly.entity_id
_entity_poly.type
_entity_poly.pdbx_seq_one_letter_code
_entity_poly.pdbx_strand_id
1 'polypeptide(L)'
;MSTIPTATRRRVLEALGVGTAALAGCASAPGAKEQATEAETTPQEPAMNAAQQTDVDRIAADPTAIPDPIDRSEPKTVSVEMTTKEQVAEVEPGVTYTYMTFGDQIPGPMIRVRRGDTVELTITNEEGNSMPHNIDLHAVRGPGGGAEASMVTPGQTKTFRFKATYPGAFIYHCAVPNLDMHISSGMFGMILVEPKEGLPEVDHEFYLSLIHISDGARE
;
A
#
# COMPACT_ATOMS: atom_id res chain seq x y z
N MET A 1 10.53 44.44 5.24
CA MET A 1 10.04 44.74 3.87
C MET A 1 11.23 44.69 2.94
N SER A 2 11.42 43.60 2.22
CA SER A 2 12.29 43.58 1.04
C SER A 2 11.77 42.51 0.09
N THR A 3 11.70 42.90 -1.16
CA THR A 3 10.82 42.46 -2.24
C THR A 3 11.37 41.27 -3.02
N ILE A 4 10.47 40.37 -3.45
CA ILE A 4 10.69 39.36 -4.49
C ILE A 4 10.73 40.05 -5.87
N PRO A 5 11.62 39.65 -6.80
CA PRO A 5 11.15 39.05 -8.08
C PRO A 5 12.06 37.90 -8.57
N THR A 6 11.55 36.68 -8.79
CA THR A 6 10.99 36.11 -10.05
C THR A 6 11.83 36.22 -11.34
N ALA A 7 12.29 35.03 -11.75
CA ALA A 7 12.76 34.46 -13.02
C ALA A 7 12.63 35.24 -14.35
N THR A 8 13.53 34.95 -15.31
CA THR A 8 13.18 34.26 -16.59
C THR A 8 14.40 33.90 -17.46
N ARG A 9 14.13 33.02 -18.43
CA ARG A 9 15.01 32.17 -19.26
C ARG A 9 15.76 32.89 -20.40
N ARG A 10 16.81 32.20 -20.89
CA ARG A 10 17.48 32.24 -22.22
C ARG A 10 18.57 33.30 -22.48
N ARG A 11 19.79 32.80 -22.77
CA ARG A 11 20.66 33.01 -23.97
C ARG A 11 22.05 32.44 -23.63
N VAL A 12 22.50 31.29 -24.17
CA VAL A 12 22.99 31.01 -25.53
C VAL A 12 24.22 31.85 -25.90
N LEU A 13 25.38 31.15 -25.87
CA LEU A 13 26.60 31.22 -26.70
C LEU A 13 27.22 32.58 -27.07
N GLU A 14 28.53 32.72 -26.79
CA GLU A 14 29.56 32.99 -27.82
C GLU A 14 30.99 33.08 -27.23
N ALA A 15 31.93 32.36 -27.87
CA ALA A 15 33.33 32.72 -28.18
C ALA A 15 34.04 31.42 -28.66
N LEU A 16 34.22 31.12 -29.96
CA LEU A 16 35.15 31.71 -30.96
C LEU A 16 36.58 31.82 -30.41
N GLY A 17 37.67 31.34 -31.02
CA GLY A 17 37.96 30.74 -32.33
C GLY A 17 39.26 29.91 -32.18
N VAL A 18 39.76 29.18 -33.17
CA VAL A 18 40.61 29.54 -34.33
C VAL A 18 40.81 28.20 -35.07
N GLY A 19 40.86 28.01 -36.39
CA GLY A 19 40.88 28.83 -37.60
C GLY A 19 41.28 27.92 -38.79
N THR A 20 40.67 28.18 -39.96
CA THR A 20 41.14 27.94 -41.35
C THR A 20 41.42 26.53 -41.90
N ALA A 21 40.41 26.00 -42.61
CA ALA A 21 40.33 25.63 -44.04
C ALA A 21 41.48 24.92 -44.80
N ALA A 22 41.15 23.77 -45.40
CA ALA A 22 41.50 23.40 -46.79
C ALA A 22 40.55 22.31 -47.36
N LEU A 23 40.15 22.47 -48.62
CA LEU A 23 39.24 21.60 -49.39
C LEU A 23 39.99 20.53 -50.19
N ALA A 24 39.31 19.38 -50.36
CA ALA A 24 39.36 18.39 -51.46
C ALA A 24 40.51 17.36 -51.53
N GLY A 25 40.12 16.07 -51.67
CA GLY A 25 40.98 15.00 -52.17
C GLY A 25 40.49 13.59 -51.81
N CYS A 26 39.92 12.86 -52.78
CA CYS A 26 39.43 11.49 -52.66
C CYS A 26 40.53 10.47 -52.30
N ALA A 27 40.26 9.55 -51.38
CA ALA A 27 40.95 8.26 -51.30
C ALA A 27 40.02 7.19 -50.74
N SER A 28 39.74 6.19 -51.57
CA SER A 28 38.96 4.99 -51.28
C SER A 28 39.66 4.12 -50.24
N ALA A 29 38.96 3.73 -49.17
CA ALA A 29 39.37 2.64 -48.28
C ALA A 29 38.41 1.45 -48.46
N PRO A 30 38.89 0.19 -48.52
CA PRO A 30 38.03 -0.96 -48.77
C PRO A 30 37.12 -1.23 -47.57
N GLY A 31 35.85 -1.52 -47.85
CA GLY A 31 34.86 -1.86 -46.83
C GLY A 31 35.22 -3.12 -46.06
N ALA A 32 35.36 -2.97 -44.74
CA ALA A 32 35.15 -4.07 -43.82
C ALA A 32 33.63 -4.30 -43.76
N LYS A 33 33.17 -5.44 -44.29
CA LYS A 33 31.81 -5.91 -44.02
C LYS A 33 31.75 -6.35 -42.57
N GLU A 34 31.26 -5.47 -41.71
CA GLU A 34 30.84 -5.82 -40.36
C GLU A 34 29.54 -6.61 -40.51
N GLN A 35 29.67 -7.93 -40.42
CA GLN A 35 28.55 -8.85 -40.48
C GLN A 35 27.87 -8.80 -39.11
N ALA A 36 26.93 -7.87 -38.95
CA ALA A 36 26.05 -7.82 -37.80
C ALA A 36 25.21 -9.10 -37.80
N THR A 37 25.56 -10.05 -36.93
CA THR A 37 24.68 -11.12 -36.53
C THR A 37 23.57 -10.49 -35.70
N GLU A 38 22.39 -10.29 -36.30
CA GLU A 38 21.16 -10.07 -35.54
C GLU A 38 20.93 -11.31 -34.67
N ALA A 39 21.21 -11.18 -33.38
CA ALA A 39 20.70 -12.13 -32.41
C ALA A 39 19.18 -11.94 -32.40
N GLU A 40 18.45 -12.93 -32.89
CA GLU A 40 17.02 -13.09 -32.63
C GLU A 40 16.81 -13.24 -31.13
N THR A 41 16.66 -12.14 -30.42
CA THR A 41 16.09 -12.15 -29.07
C THR A 41 14.60 -12.43 -29.25
N THR A 42 14.23 -13.70 -29.15
CA THR A 42 12.83 -14.07 -28.93
C THR A 42 12.36 -13.35 -27.66
N PRO A 43 11.26 -12.59 -27.67
CA PRO A 43 10.67 -12.07 -26.44
C PRO A 43 10.33 -13.26 -25.56
N GLN A 44 11.08 -13.43 -24.47
CA GLN A 44 10.70 -14.39 -23.44
C GLN A 44 9.50 -13.78 -22.74
N GLU A 45 8.32 -14.41 -22.89
CA GLU A 45 7.17 -14.07 -22.05
C GLU A 45 7.65 -14.04 -20.59
N PRO A 46 7.26 -13.04 -19.78
CA PRO A 46 7.52 -13.06 -18.36
C PRO A 46 6.94 -14.36 -17.81
N ALA A 47 7.80 -15.35 -17.57
CA ALA A 47 7.38 -16.62 -17.01
C ALA A 47 7.01 -16.33 -15.57
N MET A 48 5.73 -16.51 -15.24
CA MET A 48 5.26 -16.44 -13.86
C MET A 48 6.11 -17.35 -12.98
N ASN A 49 6.44 -16.89 -11.77
CA ASN A 49 7.04 -17.76 -10.76
C ASN A 49 6.13 -18.98 -10.56
N ALA A 50 6.73 -20.15 -10.34
CA ALA A 50 5.96 -21.34 -10.01
C ALA A 50 5.10 -21.08 -8.76
N ALA A 51 3.85 -21.57 -8.79
CA ALA A 51 2.93 -21.47 -7.66
C ALA A 51 3.59 -22.02 -6.38
N GLN A 52 3.50 -21.25 -5.31
CA GLN A 52 3.98 -21.64 -3.99
C GLN A 52 2.94 -22.52 -3.30
N GLN A 53 3.36 -23.25 -2.26
CA GLN A 53 2.40 -23.93 -1.40
C GLN A 53 1.60 -22.88 -0.62
N THR A 54 0.27 -23.04 -0.56
CA THR A 54 -0.60 -22.13 0.19
C THR A 54 -0.51 -22.40 1.69
N ASP A 55 -0.57 -21.32 2.46
CA ASP A 55 -0.71 -21.36 3.92
C ASP A 55 -2.18 -21.43 4.34
N VAL A 56 -3.07 -20.85 3.52
CA VAL A 56 -4.52 -20.83 3.74
C VAL A 56 -5.30 -21.06 2.44
N ASP A 57 -6.49 -21.67 2.55
CA ASP A 57 -7.38 -21.92 1.40
C ASP A 57 -8.10 -20.65 0.93
N ARG A 58 -8.34 -19.70 1.83
CA ARG A 58 -9.06 -18.45 1.55
C ARG A 58 -8.51 -17.30 2.36
N ILE A 59 -8.13 -16.24 1.67
CA ILE A 59 -7.68 -14.97 2.28
C ILE A 59 -8.80 -13.93 2.40
N ALA A 60 -9.84 -14.05 1.58
CA ALA A 60 -10.92 -13.08 1.53
C ALA A 60 -11.81 -13.16 2.78
N ALA A 61 -11.99 -12.03 3.46
CA ALA A 61 -12.87 -11.90 4.60
C ALA A 61 -14.31 -12.33 4.27
N ASP A 62 -15.05 -12.77 5.28
CA ASP A 62 -16.50 -12.94 5.18
C ASP A 62 -17.18 -11.56 5.20
N PRO A 63 -17.88 -11.15 4.14
CA PRO A 63 -18.49 -9.83 4.08
C PRO A 63 -19.64 -9.63 5.07
N THR A 64 -20.12 -10.69 5.72
CA THR A 64 -21.18 -10.65 6.74
C THR A 64 -20.64 -10.66 8.16
N ALA A 65 -19.35 -10.98 8.35
CA ALA A 65 -18.70 -11.01 9.66
C ALA A 65 -18.28 -9.60 10.11
N ILE A 66 -19.27 -8.75 10.36
CA ILE A 66 -19.09 -7.36 10.81
C ILE A 66 -19.50 -7.19 12.28
N PRO A 67 -18.97 -6.18 13.00
CA PRO A 67 -19.44 -5.86 14.34
C PRO A 67 -20.88 -5.34 14.33
N ASP A 68 -21.66 -5.74 15.34
CA ASP A 68 -23.03 -5.27 15.54
C ASP A 68 -23.14 -3.73 15.69
N PRO A 69 -24.28 -3.14 15.29
CA PRO A 69 -24.59 -1.74 15.56
C PRO A 69 -24.42 -1.36 17.03
N ILE A 70 -24.02 -0.11 17.25
CA ILE A 70 -23.75 0.40 18.59
C ILE A 70 -25.06 0.85 19.26
N ASP A 71 -25.45 0.18 20.34
CA ASP A 71 -26.67 0.45 21.11
C ASP A 71 -26.49 1.36 22.34
N ARG A 72 -25.25 1.83 22.61
CA ARG A 72 -24.93 2.64 23.79
C ARG A 72 -24.95 4.14 23.51
N SER A 73 -25.32 4.92 24.52
CA SER A 73 -25.34 6.40 24.46
C SER A 73 -24.06 7.07 24.97
N GLU A 74 -23.26 6.38 25.78
CA GLU A 74 -22.07 6.94 26.42
C GLU A 74 -20.76 6.46 25.78
N PRO A 75 -19.72 7.32 25.70
CA PRO A 75 -18.39 6.89 25.26
C PRO A 75 -17.77 5.83 26.16
N LYS A 76 -17.02 4.89 25.58
CA LYS A 76 -16.20 3.93 26.33
C LYS A 76 -14.77 3.85 25.81
N THR A 77 -13.93 3.10 26.52
CA THR A 77 -12.69 2.59 25.92
C THR A 77 -13.00 1.31 25.16
N VAL A 78 -12.64 1.26 23.88
CA VAL A 78 -12.79 0.09 23.01
C VAL A 78 -11.40 -0.49 22.78
N SER A 79 -11.16 -1.71 23.26
CA SER A 79 -9.92 -2.43 22.98
C SER A 79 -10.02 -3.13 21.63
N VAL A 80 -8.99 -2.98 20.80
CA VAL A 80 -8.87 -3.60 19.48
C VAL A 80 -7.51 -4.29 19.44
N GLU A 81 -7.50 -5.57 19.11
CA GLU A 81 -6.27 -6.34 18.92
C GLU A 81 -6.16 -6.73 17.46
N MET A 82 -4.96 -6.61 16.90
CA MET A 82 -4.72 -6.82 15.49
C MET A 82 -3.34 -7.42 15.26
N THR A 83 -3.30 -8.61 14.69
CA THR A 83 -2.05 -9.27 14.29
C THR A 83 -1.79 -9.05 12.82
N THR A 84 -0.57 -8.68 12.43
CA THR A 84 -0.15 -8.63 11.03
C THR A 84 0.53 -9.92 10.63
N LYS A 85 0.27 -10.43 9.43
CA LYS A 85 0.83 -11.70 8.95
C LYS A 85 1.11 -11.68 7.45
N GLU A 86 2.24 -12.27 7.06
CA GLU A 86 2.61 -12.59 5.69
C GLU A 86 2.22 -14.04 5.41
N GLN A 87 1.37 -14.28 4.41
CA GLN A 87 0.83 -15.62 4.12
C GLN A 87 0.57 -15.82 2.63
N VAL A 88 0.86 -17.01 2.12
CA VAL A 88 0.62 -17.41 0.74
C VAL A 88 -0.80 -17.92 0.58
N ALA A 89 -1.55 -17.37 -0.37
CA ALA A 89 -2.86 -17.87 -0.76
C ALA A 89 -3.06 -17.76 -2.27
N GLU A 90 -4.07 -18.45 -2.81
CA GLU A 90 -4.44 -18.33 -4.22
C GLU A 90 -5.16 -17.01 -4.50
N VAL A 91 -4.78 -16.35 -5.60
CA VAL A 91 -5.55 -15.27 -6.23
C VAL A 91 -6.64 -15.87 -7.11
N GLU A 92 -6.24 -16.88 -7.88
CA GLU A 92 -7.07 -17.74 -8.72
C GLU A 92 -6.46 -19.15 -8.75
N PRO A 93 -7.20 -20.19 -9.21
CA PRO A 93 -6.71 -21.56 -9.17
C PRO A 93 -5.33 -21.71 -9.83
N GLY A 94 -4.34 -22.16 -9.05
CA GLY A 94 -2.96 -22.36 -9.51
C GLY A 94 -2.10 -21.10 -9.59
N VAL A 95 -2.60 -19.93 -9.17
CA VAL A 95 -1.84 -18.68 -9.09
C VAL A 95 -1.83 -18.20 -7.64
N THR A 96 -0.66 -18.24 -7.02
CA THR A 96 -0.48 -17.85 -5.62
C THR A 96 0.17 -16.49 -5.47
N TYR A 97 -0.14 -15.82 -4.38
CA TYR A 97 0.45 -14.53 -3.99
C TYR A 97 0.76 -14.51 -2.50
N THR A 98 1.86 -13.86 -2.11
CA THR A 98 2.19 -13.60 -0.70
C THR A 98 1.44 -12.36 -0.24
N TYR A 99 0.35 -12.58 0.47
CA TYR A 99 -0.46 -11.52 1.07
C TYR A 99 0.15 -11.03 2.38
N MET A 100 -0.04 -9.75 2.66
CA MET A 100 0.20 -9.14 3.97
C MET A 100 -1.14 -8.72 4.53
N THR A 101 -1.52 -9.26 5.68
CA THR A 101 -2.87 -9.08 6.24
C THR A 101 -2.83 -8.35 7.57
N PHE A 102 -3.97 -7.76 7.89
CA PHE A 102 -4.37 -7.48 9.26
C PHE A 102 -5.40 -8.55 9.66
N GLY A 103 -5.15 -9.32 10.71
CA GLY A 103 -6.09 -10.31 11.24
C GLY A 103 -6.36 -11.51 10.32
N ASP A 104 -5.34 -12.01 9.62
CA ASP A 104 -5.38 -13.22 8.77
C ASP A 104 -6.35 -13.15 7.56
N GLN A 105 -6.84 -11.95 7.20
CA GLN A 105 -7.80 -11.78 6.10
C GLN A 105 -7.65 -10.45 5.34
N ILE A 106 -8.27 -10.38 4.15
CA ILE A 106 -8.36 -9.18 3.31
C ILE A 106 -9.83 -8.91 2.94
N PRO A 107 -10.35 -7.69 3.15
CA PRO A 107 -9.74 -6.64 3.96
C PRO A 107 -9.56 -7.07 5.42
N GLY A 108 -8.72 -6.36 6.17
CA GLY A 108 -8.57 -6.59 7.60
C GLY A 108 -9.88 -6.37 8.40
N PRO A 109 -9.96 -6.84 9.65
CA PRO A 109 -11.16 -6.73 10.48
C PRO A 109 -11.79 -5.33 10.48
N MET A 110 -13.10 -5.26 10.27
CA MET A 110 -13.84 -4.01 10.41
C MET A 110 -13.84 -3.57 11.87
N ILE A 111 -13.37 -2.35 12.14
CA ILE A 111 -13.45 -1.73 13.46
C ILE A 111 -14.72 -0.89 13.51
N ARG A 112 -15.57 -1.07 14.52
CA ARG A 112 -16.80 -0.27 14.72
C ARG A 112 -16.78 0.39 16.08
N VAL A 113 -16.78 1.71 16.10
CA VAL A 113 -16.69 2.54 17.31
C VAL A 113 -17.66 3.70 17.23
N ARG A 114 -17.93 4.35 18.36
CA ARG A 114 -18.80 5.53 18.41
C ARG A 114 -17.96 6.79 18.54
N ARG A 115 -18.40 7.87 17.90
CA ARG A 115 -17.81 9.19 18.12
C ARG A 115 -17.78 9.53 19.60
N GLY A 116 -16.58 9.78 20.11
CA GLY A 116 -16.31 10.06 21.52
C GLY A 116 -15.55 8.93 22.22
N ASP A 117 -15.60 7.70 21.69
CA ASP A 117 -14.86 6.57 22.23
C ASP A 117 -13.35 6.83 22.22
N THR A 118 -12.66 6.24 23.19
CA THR A 118 -11.21 6.08 23.15
C THR A 118 -10.92 4.67 22.65
N VAL A 119 -10.25 4.55 21.52
CA VAL A 119 -9.79 3.26 21.02
C VAL A 119 -8.41 2.98 21.61
N GLU A 120 -8.23 1.80 22.18
CA GLU A 120 -6.95 1.26 22.61
C GLU A 120 -6.59 0.13 21.64
N LEU A 121 -5.70 0.42 20.71
CA LEU A 121 -5.32 -0.49 19.62
C LEU A 121 -3.98 -1.13 19.96
N THR A 122 -3.98 -2.44 20.08
CA THR A 122 -2.79 -3.29 20.17
C THR A 122 -2.53 -3.92 18.82
N ILE A 123 -1.34 -3.68 18.28
CA ILE A 123 -0.86 -4.32 17.06
C ILE A 123 0.31 -5.24 17.39
N THR A 124 0.26 -6.46 16.86
CA THR A 124 1.32 -7.46 16.97
C THR A 124 1.80 -7.83 15.57
N ASN A 125 3.11 -7.80 15.36
CA ASN A 125 3.70 -8.35 14.16
C ASN A 125 4.11 -9.80 14.42
N GLU A 126 3.56 -10.74 13.65
CA GLU A 126 3.86 -12.17 13.78
C GLU A 126 5.38 -12.41 13.65
N GLU A 127 5.92 -13.40 14.37
CA GLU A 127 7.37 -13.62 14.47
C GLU A 127 7.97 -14.14 13.15
N GLY A 128 7.21 -14.90 12.38
CA GLY A 128 7.59 -15.43 11.07
C GLY A 128 7.55 -14.43 9.93
N ASN A 129 7.02 -13.21 10.13
CA ASN A 129 7.00 -12.19 9.10
C ASN A 129 8.42 -11.70 8.75
N SER A 130 8.62 -11.31 7.49
CA SER A 130 9.88 -10.75 7.03
C SER A 130 9.97 -9.23 7.19
N MET A 131 8.83 -8.54 7.21
CA MET A 131 8.76 -7.09 7.14
C MET A 131 8.23 -6.46 8.43
N PRO A 132 8.65 -5.22 8.74
CA PRO A 132 7.99 -4.44 9.76
C PRO A 132 6.62 -3.97 9.25
N HIS A 133 5.70 -3.75 10.19
CA HIS A 133 4.37 -3.25 9.91
C HIS A 133 3.98 -2.16 10.90
N ASN A 134 2.98 -1.38 10.53
CA ASN A 134 2.33 -0.41 11.41
C ASN A 134 0.89 -0.19 10.90
N ILE A 135 0.19 0.79 11.46
CA ILE A 135 -1.15 1.16 11.01
C ILE A 135 -1.36 2.67 11.01
N ASP A 136 -1.80 3.21 9.88
CA ASP A 136 -2.38 4.54 9.72
C ASP A 136 -3.90 4.39 9.63
N LEU A 137 -4.62 4.99 10.58
CA LEU A 137 -6.07 5.07 10.56
C LEU A 137 -6.52 6.47 10.17
N HIS A 138 -7.30 6.61 9.09
CA HIS A 138 -7.81 7.93 8.67
C HIS A 138 -8.83 8.52 9.65
N ALA A 139 -9.32 7.74 10.61
CA ALA A 139 -10.13 8.19 11.75
C ALA A 139 -9.32 8.89 12.86
N VAL A 140 -7.98 8.81 12.81
CA VAL A 140 -7.09 9.38 13.82
C VAL A 140 -6.66 10.79 13.42
N ARG A 141 -6.99 11.77 14.26
CA ARG A 141 -6.40 13.11 14.18
C ARG A 141 -5.09 13.14 14.96
N GLY A 142 -4.02 12.69 14.33
CA GLY A 142 -2.68 12.64 14.91
C GLY A 142 -1.61 12.37 13.84
N PRO A 143 -0.31 12.40 14.21
CA PRO A 143 0.78 12.14 13.28
C PRO A 143 0.62 10.77 12.59
N GLY A 144 0.61 10.77 11.25
CA GLY A 144 0.52 9.56 10.42
C GLY A 144 -0.64 8.61 10.78
N GLY A 145 -1.74 9.14 11.33
CA GLY A 145 -2.89 8.33 11.74
C GLY A 145 -2.59 7.23 12.77
N GLY A 146 -1.47 7.31 13.50
CA GLY A 146 -1.00 6.27 14.43
C GLY A 146 0.21 5.46 13.94
N ALA A 147 0.67 5.66 12.70
CA ALA A 147 1.75 4.89 12.08
C ALA A 147 3.06 4.88 12.88
N GLU A 148 3.48 6.03 13.41
CA GLU A 148 4.70 6.13 14.22
C GLU A 148 4.55 5.40 15.57
N ALA A 149 3.40 5.53 16.21
CA ALA A 149 3.11 4.91 17.50
C ALA A 149 2.95 3.38 17.40
N SER A 150 2.61 2.88 16.22
CA SER A 150 2.29 1.47 15.96
C SER A 150 3.38 0.70 15.21
N MET A 151 4.55 1.29 14.97
CA MET A 151 5.66 0.63 14.27
C MET A 151 6.15 -0.62 14.99
N VAL A 152 5.94 -1.80 14.41
CA VAL A 152 6.29 -3.11 14.98
C VAL A 152 7.15 -3.93 14.01
N THR A 153 8.33 -4.36 14.45
CA THR A 153 9.14 -5.38 13.76
C THR A 153 8.61 -6.79 14.05
N PRO A 154 8.96 -7.83 13.28
CA PRO A 154 8.52 -9.21 13.56
C PRO A 154 8.72 -9.61 15.03
N GLY A 155 7.70 -10.24 15.62
CA GLY A 155 7.62 -10.61 17.04
C GLY A 155 7.32 -9.46 18.01
N GLN A 156 7.26 -8.20 17.54
CA GLN A 156 6.99 -7.04 18.40
C GLN A 156 5.49 -6.78 18.54
N THR A 157 5.09 -6.32 19.73
CA THR A 157 3.75 -5.81 20.00
C THR A 157 3.82 -4.37 20.51
N LYS A 158 2.89 -3.53 20.07
CA LYS A 158 2.72 -2.17 20.60
C LYS A 158 1.24 -1.85 20.80
N THR A 159 0.96 -1.03 21.80
CA THR A 159 -0.38 -0.50 22.06
C THR A 159 -0.35 1.02 22.06
N PHE A 160 -1.32 1.64 21.41
CA PHE A 160 -1.53 3.08 21.48
C PHE A 160 -3.01 3.40 21.61
N ARG A 161 -3.31 4.64 21.99
CA ARG A 161 -4.68 5.10 22.20
C ARG A 161 -4.98 6.35 21.40
N PHE A 162 -6.18 6.43 20.87
CA PHE A 162 -6.69 7.63 20.22
C PHE A 162 -8.17 7.84 20.54
N LYS A 163 -8.63 9.09 20.44
CA LYS A 163 -10.05 9.41 20.58
C LYS A 163 -10.69 9.53 19.21
N ALA A 164 -11.77 8.81 18.96
CA ALA A 164 -12.57 8.93 17.75
C ALA A 164 -13.40 10.23 17.81
N THR A 165 -12.93 11.31 17.18
CA THR A 165 -13.49 12.66 17.42
C THR A 165 -14.52 13.12 16.38
N TYR A 166 -14.58 12.46 15.22
CA TYR A 166 -15.50 12.77 14.13
C TYR A 166 -16.07 11.48 13.54
N PRO A 167 -17.36 11.48 13.13
CA PRO A 167 -18.00 10.30 12.57
C PRO A 167 -17.63 10.12 11.09
N GLY A 168 -17.76 8.89 10.59
CA GLY A 168 -17.54 8.53 9.20
C GLY A 168 -17.02 7.10 9.03
N ALA A 169 -16.97 6.65 7.79
CA ALA A 169 -16.30 5.42 7.38
C ALA A 169 -14.92 5.78 6.84
N PHE A 170 -13.88 5.21 7.43
CA PHE A 170 -12.49 5.57 7.16
C PHE A 170 -11.68 4.33 6.83
N ILE A 171 -10.77 4.45 5.87
CA ILE A 171 -9.77 3.42 5.63
C ILE A 171 -8.74 3.45 6.76
N TYR A 172 -8.23 2.27 7.10
CA TYR A 172 -6.92 2.13 7.71
C TYR A 172 -6.04 1.28 6.82
N HIS A 173 -4.74 1.51 6.85
CA HIS A 173 -3.78 0.71 6.10
C HIS A 173 -2.40 0.71 6.73
N CYS A 174 -1.53 -0.21 6.32
CA CYS A 174 -0.12 -0.14 6.70
C CYS A 174 0.55 1.09 6.07
N ALA A 175 1.52 1.66 6.76
CA ALA A 175 2.16 2.94 6.46
C ALA A 175 3.69 2.92 6.64
N VAL A 176 4.33 1.76 6.49
CA VAL A 176 5.79 1.64 6.48
C VAL A 176 6.37 2.02 5.10
N PRO A 177 7.69 2.25 4.96
CA PRO A 177 8.33 2.47 3.66
C PRO A 177 8.03 1.35 2.66
N ASN A 178 7.98 1.67 1.36
CA ASN A 178 7.37 0.84 0.30
C ASN A 178 5.86 0.65 0.52
N LEU A 179 5.21 1.75 0.92
CA LEU A 179 3.79 1.87 1.26
C LEU A 179 2.87 1.18 0.25
N ASP A 180 3.12 1.44 -1.03
CA ASP A 180 2.38 0.92 -2.16
C ASP A 180 2.33 -0.60 -2.15
N MET A 181 3.46 -1.26 -1.90
CA MET A 181 3.54 -2.72 -1.84
C MET A 181 2.81 -3.29 -0.62
N HIS A 182 2.92 -2.67 0.55
CA HIS A 182 2.18 -3.13 1.73
C HIS A 182 0.66 -3.05 1.52
N ILE A 183 0.16 -1.95 0.94
CA ILE A 183 -1.26 -1.78 0.66
C ILE A 183 -1.71 -2.76 -0.43
N SER A 184 -0.98 -2.84 -1.55
CA SER A 184 -1.34 -3.71 -2.68
C SER A 184 -1.22 -5.20 -2.35
N SER A 185 -0.46 -5.55 -1.32
CA SER A 185 -0.38 -6.91 -0.79
C SER A 185 -1.50 -7.27 0.18
N GLY A 186 -2.41 -6.33 0.50
CA GLY A 186 -3.61 -6.62 1.31
C GLY A 186 -3.73 -5.87 2.64
N MET A 187 -2.75 -5.04 3.03
CA MET A 187 -2.75 -4.38 4.34
C MET A 187 -3.65 -3.14 4.38
N PHE A 188 -4.95 -3.35 4.28
CA PHE A 188 -5.96 -2.30 4.48
C PHE A 188 -7.23 -2.88 5.10
N GLY A 189 -8.01 -2.01 5.72
CA GLY A 189 -9.34 -2.31 6.21
C GLY A 189 -10.11 -1.03 6.51
N MET A 190 -11.20 -1.14 7.27
CA MET A 190 -12.09 -0.01 7.54
C MET A 190 -12.38 0.13 9.03
N ILE A 191 -12.39 1.38 9.48
CA ILE A 191 -12.95 1.79 10.77
C ILE A 191 -14.20 2.65 10.53
N LEU A 192 -15.33 2.18 11.04
CA LEU A 192 -16.58 2.94 11.11
C LEU A 192 -16.66 3.65 12.47
N VAL A 193 -16.68 4.97 12.43
CA VAL A 193 -16.99 5.81 13.58
C VAL A 193 -18.44 6.28 13.46
N GLU A 194 -19.34 5.63 14.19
CA GLU A 194 -20.74 6.01 14.23
C GLU A 194 -20.93 7.40 14.85
N PRO A 195 -21.92 8.18 14.40
CA PRO A 195 -22.31 9.41 15.07
C PRO A 195 -22.89 9.10 16.46
N LYS A 196 -23.13 10.14 17.28
CA LYS A 196 -23.55 9.93 18.67
C LYS A 196 -24.95 9.32 18.76
N GLU A 197 -25.79 9.68 17.81
CA GLU A 197 -27.16 9.28 17.62
C GLU A 197 -27.32 7.91 16.93
N GLY A 198 -26.22 7.27 16.52
CA GLY A 198 -26.24 6.03 15.76
C GLY A 198 -26.57 6.24 14.28
N LEU A 199 -26.47 5.17 13.49
CA LEU A 199 -26.95 5.15 12.10
C LEU A 199 -28.41 4.67 12.04
N PRO A 200 -29.18 5.06 11.01
CA PRO A 200 -30.51 4.48 10.79
C PRO A 200 -30.44 2.95 10.69
N GLU A 201 -31.42 2.26 11.26
CA GLU A 201 -31.51 0.81 11.17
C GLU A 201 -31.70 0.35 9.71
N VAL A 202 -31.10 -0.78 9.39
CA VAL A 202 -31.20 -1.47 8.10
C VAL A 202 -31.36 -2.96 8.34
N ASP A 203 -31.95 -3.68 7.37
CA ASP A 203 -32.13 -5.12 7.48
C ASP A 203 -30.80 -5.89 7.40
N HIS A 204 -29.85 -5.38 6.61
CA HIS A 204 -28.57 -6.02 6.33
C HIS A 204 -27.44 -4.99 6.14
N GLU A 205 -26.27 -5.32 6.65
CA GLU A 205 -25.01 -4.59 6.46
C GLU A 205 -23.95 -5.57 5.93
N PHE A 206 -23.11 -5.10 4.99
CA PHE A 206 -22.03 -5.90 4.42
C PHE A 206 -20.73 -5.08 4.39
N TYR A 207 -19.60 -5.77 4.57
CA TYR A 207 -18.28 -5.19 4.48
C TYR A 207 -17.53 -5.71 3.25
N LEU A 208 -17.26 -4.80 2.31
CA LEU A 208 -16.61 -5.10 1.04
C LEU A 208 -15.43 -4.14 0.83
N SER A 209 -14.37 -4.64 0.20
CA SER A 209 -13.26 -3.82 -0.27
C SER A 209 -12.72 -4.39 -1.57
N LEU A 210 -12.24 -3.51 -2.44
CA LEU A 210 -11.67 -3.86 -3.74
C LEU A 210 -10.15 -3.80 -3.64
N ILE A 211 -9.49 -4.87 -4.09
CA ILE A 211 -8.04 -4.90 -4.29
C ILE A 211 -7.76 -5.17 -5.76
N HIS A 212 -6.75 -4.49 -6.30
CA HIS A 212 -6.19 -4.79 -7.61
C HIS A 212 -4.86 -5.52 -7.42
N ILE A 213 -4.76 -6.71 -7.98
CA ILE A 213 -3.54 -7.52 -7.98
C ILE A 213 -3.06 -7.59 -9.42
N SER A 214 -1.81 -7.15 -9.65
CA SER A 214 -1.15 -7.23 -10.95
C SER A 214 -0.13 -8.35 -10.93
N ASP A 215 -0.16 -9.20 -11.95
CA ASP A 215 0.82 -10.27 -12.17
C ASP A 215 2.00 -9.82 -13.05
N GLY A 216 1.98 -8.57 -13.55
CA GLY A 216 2.99 -8.03 -14.45
C GLY A 216 3.10 -8.75 -15.80
N ALA A 217 2.21 -9.71 -16.09
CA ALA A 217 2.30 -10.56 -17.27
C ALA A 217 1.45 -10.05 -18.45
N ARG A 218 0.56 -9.08 -18.23
CA ARG A 218 -0.33 -8.52 -19.27
C ARG A 218 -0.57 -7.02 -19.09
N GLU A 219 0.18 -6.21 -19.83
CA GLU A 219 -0.18 -4.82 -20.18
C GLU A 219 -0.77 -4.75 -21.60
#